data_AF-A0A519GMA4-F1
#
_entry.id   AF-A0A519GMA4-F1
#
_cell.length_a   1.000
_cell.length_b   1.000
_cell.length_c   1.000
_cell.angle_alpha   90.00
_cell.angle_beta   90.00
_cell.angle_gamma   90.00
#
_symmetry.space_group_name_H-M   'P 1'
#
loop_
_entity.id
_entity.type
_entity.pdbx_description
1 polymer ?
#
loop_
_entity_poly.entity_id
_entity_poly.type
_entity_poly.pdbx_seq_one_letter_code
_entity_poly.pdbx_strand_id
1 'polypeptide(L)'
;MKTIRRLIYIEVMKSVAFVTLGFLSLFFFFDFVDELQAVGKTVVPGYGLPQALVFVALLIPGHLYELLPISVLIGTIFVMARLAQSSEYTILRTSGLGPWRALRTLLVLGLG
;
A
#
# COMPACT_ATOMS: atom_id res chain seq x y z
N MET A 1 -2.01 1.25 -27.52
CA MET A 1 -1.40 1.41 -26.17
C MET A 1 -2.37 1.26 -24.98
N LYS A 2 -3.64 0.89 -25.18
CA LYS A 2 -4.59 0.70 -24.04
C LYS A 2 -4.30 -0.58 -23.24
N THR A 3 -3.85 -1.64 -23.91
CA THR A 3 -3.51 -2.95 -23.31
C THR A 3 -2.32 -2.88 -22.36
N ILE A 4 -1.20 -2.29 -22.78
CA ILE A 4 0.00 -2.19 -21.93
C ILE A 4 -0.26 -1.31 -20.70
N ARG A 5 -0.96 -0.18 -20.89
CA ARG A 5 -1.37 0.68 -19.77
C ARG A 5 -2.24 -0.08 -18.77
N ARG A 6 -3.22 -0.84 -19.26
CA ARG A 6 -4.10 -1.66 -18.41
C ARG A 6 -3.33 -2.74 -17.66
N LEU A 7 -2.34 -3.38 -18.29
CA LEU A 7 -1.49 -4.38 -17.64
C LEU A 7 -0.72 -3.74 -16.48
N ILE A 8 0.04 -2.68 -16.74
CA ILE A 8 0.81 -1.96 -15.72
C ILE A 8 -0.11 -1.45 -14.60
N TYR A 9 -1.28 -0.90 -14.93
CA TYR A 9 -2.22 -0.37 -13.94
C TYR A 9 -2.78 -1.45 -13.02
N ILE A 10 -3.22 -2.58 -13.57
CA ILE A 10 -3.75 -3.69 -12.75
C ILE A 10 -2.65 -4.25 -11.86
N GLU A 11 -1.43 -4.37 -12.38
CA GLU A 11 -0.31 -4.94 -11.65
C GLU A 11 0.18 -4.02 -10.53
N VAL A 12 0.30 -2.71 -10.81
CA VAL A 12 0.59 -1.69 -9.80
C VAL A 12 -0.50 -1.64 -8.76
N MET A 13 -1.78 -1.59 -9.14
CA MET A 13 -2.87 -1.50 -8.17
C MET A 13 -2.95 -2.73 -7.27
N LYS A 14 -2.72 -3.93 -7.80
CA LYS A 14 -2.63 -5.17 -7.00
C LYS A 14 -1.45 -5.14 -6.03
N SER A 15 -0.27 -4.70 -6.51
CA SER A 15 0.92 -4.59 -5.68
C SER A 15 0.74 -3.57 -4.56
N VAL A 16 0.22 -2.39 -4.87
CA VAL A 16 -0.08 -1.34 -3.88
C VAL A 16 -1.10 -1.85 -2.88
N ALA A 17 -2.20 -2.47 -3.31
CA ALA A 17 -3.20 -3.06 -2.41
C ALA A 17 -2.59 -4.13 -1.48
N PHE A 18 -1.70 -4.97 -2.00
CA PHE A 18 -0.99 -5.98 -1.21
C PHE A 18 -0.08 -5.34 -0.16
N VAL A 19 0.70 -4.34 -0.56
CA VAL A 19 1.60 -3.60 0.34
C VAL A 19 0.80 -2.82 1.40
N THR A 20 -0.29 -2.15 1.02
CA THR A 20 -1.18 -1.46 1.98
C THR A 20 -1.75 -2.43 2.99
N LEU A 21 -2.21 -3.62 2.56
CA LEU A 21 -2.75 -4.62 3.48
C LEU A 21 -1.69 -5.13 4.46
N GLY A 22 -0.45 -5.31 3.98
CA GLY A 22 0.69 -5.69 4.83
C GLY A 22 0.98 -4.65 5.91
N PHE A 23 1.12 -3.37 5.53
CA PHE A 23 1.36 -2.30 6.50
C PHE A 23 0.18 -2.11 7.46
N LEU A 24 -1.04 -2.11 6.94
CA LEU A 24 -2.24 -1.90 7.76
C LEU A 24 -2.42 -3.02 8.78
N SER A 25 -2.07 -4.27 8.43
CA SER A 25 -2.07 -5.38 9.39
C SER A 25 -1.01 -5.23 10.47
N LEU A 26 0.18 -4.74 10.13
CA LEU A 26 1.25 -4.48 11.10
C LEU A 26 0.88 -3.35 12.06
N PHE A 27 0.36 -2.24 11.55
CA PHE A 27 -0.09 -1.11 12.36
C PHE A 27 -1.24 -1.51 13.28
N PHE A 28 -2.26 -2.18 12.74
CA PHE A 28 -3.36 -2.73 13.54
C PHE A 28 -2.85 -3.60 14.69
N PHE A 29 -1.84 -4.44 14.44
CA PHE A 29 -1.24 -5.26 15.48
C PHE A 29 -0.48 -4.44 16.53
N PHE A 30 0.30 -3.44 16.12
CA PHE A 30 1.02 -2.56 17.04
C PHE A 30 0.04 -1.75 17.91
N ASP A 31 -0.96 -1.12 17.29
CA ASP A 31 -1.98 -0.35 18.01
C ASP A 31 -2.76 -1.23 19.00
N PHE A 32 -3.08 -2.47 18.61
CA PHE A 32 -3.76 -3.41 19.49
C PHE A 32 -2.90 -3.81 20.69
N VAL A 33 -1.60 -4.05 20.50
CA VAL A 33 -0.67 -4.38 21.59
C VAL A 33 -0.49 -3.18 22.53
N ASP A 34 -0.37 -1.98 21.99
CA ASP A 34 -0.24 -0.75 22.77
C ASP A 34 -1.49 -0.46 23.60
N GLU A 35 -2.67 -0.64 23.00
CA GLU A 35 -3.95 -0.45 23.68
C GLU A 35 -4.18 -1.50 24.79
N LEU A 36 -3.75 -2.75 24.59
CA LEU A 36 -3.77 -3.77 25.64
C LEU A 36 -2.88 -3.41 26.84
N GLN A 37 -1.72 -2.80 26.60
CA GLN A 37 -0.87 -2.31 27.68
C GLN A 37 -1.48 -1.10 28.40
N ALA A 38 -2.25 -0.26 27.69
CA ALA A 38 -2.95 0.88 28.25
C ALA A 38 -4.13 0.44 29.15
N VAL A 39 -4.93 -0.54 28.71
CA VAL A 39 -6.03 -1.15 29.50
C VAL A 39 -5.52 -1.68 30.84
N GLY A 40 -4.33 -2.29 30.86
CA GLY A 40 -3.71 -2.81 32.08
C GLY A 40 -3.21 -1.74 33.06
N LYS A 41 -3.09 -0.48 32.62
CA LYS A 41 -2.57 0.65 33.44
C LYS A 41 -3.66 1.63 33.89
N THR A 42 -4.87 1.58 33.31
CA THR A 42 -5.92 2.57 33.59
C THR A 42 -6.61 2.37 34.94
N VAL A 43 -6.69 3.46 35.69
CA VAL A 43 -7.42 3.66 36.97
C VAL A 43 -8.95 3.78 36.77
N VAL A 44 -9.43 3.74 35.52
CA VAL A 44 -10.85 3.97 35.18
C VAL A 44 -11.62 2.66 35.06
N PRO A 45 -12.68 2.44 35.87
CA PRO A 45 -13.49 1.22 35.80
C PRO A 45 -14.36 1.26 34.52
N GLY A 46 -14.14 0.30 33.62
CA GLY A 46 -15.01 0.08 32.44
C GLY A 46 -14.33 0.10 31.07
N TYR A 47 -13.01 0.35 31.01
CA TYR A 47 -12.23 0.23 29.77
C TYR A 47 -11.83 -1.24 29.57
N GLY A 48 -12.51 -1.94 28.65
CA GLY A 48 -12.30 -3.36 28.38
C GLY A 48 -11.80 -3.63 26.96
N LEU A 49 -11.48 -4.91 26.69
CA LEU A 49 -11.10 -5.41 25.36
C LEU A 49 -12.00 -4.93 24.19
N PRO A 50 -13.35 -4.90 24.31
CA PRO A 50 -14.18 -4.50 23.18
C PRO A 50 -14.08 -3.01 22.85
N GLN A 51 -13.85 -2.12 23.83
CA GLN A 51 -13.62 -0.70 23.55
C GLN A 51 -12.27 -0.50 22.84
N ALA A 52 -11.23 -1.21 23.27
CA ALA A 52 -9.91 -1.18 22.63
C ALA A 52 -9.99 -1.61 21.14
N LEU A 53 -10.72 -2.67 20.82
CA LEU A 53 -10.91 -3.11 19.43
C LEU A 53 -11.64 -2.08 18.57
N VAL A 54 -12.68 -1.44 19.10
CA VAL A 54 -13.41 -0.38 18.38
C VAL A 54 -12.51 0.85 18.17
N PHE A 55 -11.70 1.20 19.16
CA PHE A 55 -10.75 2.30 19.07
C PHE A 55 -9.70 2.05 17.96
N VAL A 56 -9.04 0.89 17.98
CA VAL A 56 -8.08 0.50 16.95
C VAL A 56 -8.75 0.45 15.57
N ALA A 57 -9.98 -0.05 15.47
CA ALA A 57 -10.72 -0.05 14.20
C ALA A 57 -10.99 1.37 13.66
N LEU A 58 -11.22 2.35 14.54
CA LEU A 58 -11.40 3.76 14.16
C LEU A 58 -10.10 4.45 13.75
N LEU A 59 -8.93 3.91 14.13
CA LEU A 59 -7.61 4.40 13.71
C LEU A 59 -7.22 3.95 12.30
N ILE A 60 -7.78 2.84 11.82
CA ILE A 60 -7.49 2.27 10.49
C ILE A 60 -7.56 3.30 9.34
N PRO A 61 -8.58 4.18 9.22
CA PRO A 61 -8.66 5.16 8.15
C PRO A 61 -7.53 6.21 8.23
N GLY A 62 -7.11 6.58 9.43
CA GLY A 62 -6.00 7.50 9.66
C GLY A 62 -4.68 6.89 9.20
N HIS A 63 -4.38 5.66 9.65
CA HIS A 63 -3.19 4.94 9.23
C HIS A 63 -3.17 4.68 7.73
N LEU A 64 -4.32 4.37 7.11
CA LEU A 64 -4.38 4.21 5.65
C LEU A 64 -3.93 5.48 4.91
N TYR A 65 -4.31 6.66 5.40
CA TYR A 65 -3.91 7.94 4.80
C TYR A 65 -2.41 8.21 4.95
N GLU A 66 -1.85 7.92 6.12
CA GLU A 66 -0.42 8.08 6.40
C GLU A 66 0.44 7.08 5.60
N LEU A 67 -0.05 5.85 5.44
CA LEU A 67 0.67 4.76 4.79
C LEU A 67 0.50 4.76 3.27
N LEU A 68 -0.52 5.43 2.74
CA LEU A 68 -0.82 5.47 1.31
C LEU A 68 0.39 5.90 0.45
N PRO A 69 1.07 7.04 0.72
CA PRO A 69 2.21 7.47 -0.09
C PRO A 69 3.37 6.46 -0.10
N ILE A 70 3.65 5.87 1.07
CA ILE A 70 4.72 4.88 1.25
C ILE A 70 4.37 3.58 0.51
N SER A 71 3.13 3.12 0.62
CA SER A 71 2.64 1.92 -0.05
C SER A 71 2.61 2.07 -1.58
N VAL A 72 2.24 3.24 -2.09
CA VAL A 72 2.27 3.55 -3.53
C VAL A 72 3.70 3.52 -4.05
N LEU A 73 4.64 4.15 -3.35
CA LEU A 73 6.07 4.14 -3.70
C LEU A 73 6.64 2.72 -3.73
N ILE A 74 6.46 1.96 -2.65
CA ILE A 74 6.99 0.58 -2.56
C ILE A 74 6.30 -0.33 -3.57
N GLY A 75 4.99 -0.23 -3.72
CA GLY A 75 4.22 -1.06 -4.64
C GLY A 75 4.59 -0.82 -6.10
N THR A 76 4.85 0.44 -6.50
CA THR A 76 5.32 0.76 -7.86
C THR A 76 6.75 0.29 -8.10
N ILE A 77 7.67 0.48 -7.14
CA ILE A 77 9.04 -0.03 -7.25
C ILE A 77 9.04 -1.55 -7.41
N PHE A 78 8.23 -2.25 -6.62
CA PHE A 78 8.11 -3.70 -6.67
C PHE A 78 7.67 -4.18 -8.08
N VAL A 79 6.64 -3.56 -8.66
CA VAL A 79 6.18 -3.91 -10.02
C VAL A 79 7.22 -3.60 -11.07
N MET A 80 7.86 -2.43 -11.01
CA MET A 80 8.91 -2.06 -11.96
C MET A 80 10.12 -3.01 -11.87
N ALA A 81 10.52 -3.42 -10.67
CA ALA A 81 11.57 -4.40 -10.46
C ALA A 81 11.18 -5.77 -11.04
N ARG A 82 9.94 -6.22 -10.83
CA ARG A 82 9.43 -7.49 -11.38
C ARG A 82 9.38 -7.48 -12.91
N LEU A 83 8.94 -6.38 -13.52
CA LEU A 83 8.94 -6.20 -14.98
C LEU A 83 10.37 -6.16 -15.56
N ALA A 84 11.33 -5.63 -14.81
CA ALA A 84 12.73 -5.65 -15.19
C ALA A 84 13.34 -7.07 -15.10
N GLN A 85 13.05 -7.82 -14.03
CA GLN A 85 13.54 -9.19 -13.83
C GLN A 85 13.00 -10.19 -14.87
N SER A 86 11.72 -10.07 -15.23
CA SER A 86 11.07 -10.91 -16.25
C SER A 86 11.45 -10.57 -17.69
N SER A 87 12.34 -9.59 -17.90
CA SER A 87 12.68 -9.02 -19.22
C SER A 87 11.50 -8.40 -19.98
N GLU A 88 10.29 -8.33 -19.39
CA GLU A 88 9.13 -7.69 -19.99
C GLU A 88 9.39 -6.21 -20.24
N TYR A 89 10.03 -5.51 -19.30
CA TYR A 89 10.41 -4.11 -19.48
C TYR A 89 11.42 -3.92 -20.62
N THR A 90 12.36 -4.86 -20.79
CA THR A 90 13.33 -4.84 -21.90
C THR A 90 12.64 -5.01 -23.25
N ILE A 91 11.69 -5.94 -23.35
CA ILE A 91 10.88 -6.17 -24.56
C ILE A 91 9.99 -4.96 -24.87
N LEU A 92 9.36 -4.37 -23.85
CA LEU A 92 8.57 -3.14 -24.00
C LEU A 92 9.44 -1.98 -24.50
N ARG A 93 10.67 -1.88 -24.02
CA ARG A 93 11.61 -0.85 -24.47
C ARG A 93 12.03 -1.02 -25.92
N THR A 94 12.36 -2.24 -26.36
CA THR A 94 12.76 -2.51 -27.75
C THR A 94 11.59 -2.41 -28.74
N SER A 95 10.36 -2.65 -28.29
CA SER A 95 9.13 -2.44 -29.08
C SER A 95 8.65 -0.98 -29.14
N GLY A 96 9.46 -0.02 -28.67
CA GLY A 96 9.21 1.42 -28.82
C GLY A 96 8.56 2.08 -27.60
N LEU A 97 8.46 1.39 -26.46
CA LEU A 97 8.01 1.97 -25.19
C LEU A 97 9.21 2.59 -24.46
N GLY A 98 9.56 3.81 -24.85
CA GLY A 98 10.64 4.55 -24.20
C GLY A 98 10.37 4.84 -22.71
N PRO A 99 11.42 4.99 -21.89
CA PRO A 99 11.30 5.20 -20.44
C PRO A 99 10.41 6.40 -20.06
N TRP A 100 10.43 7.46 -20.88
CA TRP A 100 9.58 8.63 -20.68
C TRP A 100 8.08 8.34 -20.78
N ARG A 101 7.68 7.38 -21.64
CA ARG A 101 6.28 6.98 -21.77
C ARG A 101 5.84 6.14 -20.57
N ALA A 102 6.71 5.27 -20.06
CA ALA A 102 6.45 4.50 -18.85
C ALA A 102 6.31 5.41 -17.62
N LEU A 103 7.19 6.40 -17.48
CA LEU A 103 7.12 7.41 -16.42
C LEU A 103 5.79 8.18 -16.49
N ARG A 104 5.39 8.62 -17.68
CA ARG A 104 4.13 9.35 -17.88
C ARG A 104 2.91 8.50 -17.52
N THR A 105 2.93 7.19 -17.81
CA THR A 105 1.82 6.31 -17.40
C THR A 105 1.73 6.14 -15.89
N LEU A 106 2.86 6.06 -15.19
CA LEU A 106 2.91 5.97 -13.72
C LEU A 106 2.47 7.30 -13.08
N LEU A 107 2.91 8.44 -13.61
CA LEU A 107 2.49 9.76 -13.14
C LEU A 107 0.98 9.98 -13.29
N VAL A 108 0.39 9.55 -14.43
CA VAL A 108 -1.06 9.63 -14.61
C VAL A 108 -1.79 8.75 -13.59
N LEU A 109 -1.26 7.58 -13.25
CA LEU A 109 -1.85 6.74 -12.20
C LEU A 109 -1.76 7.37 -10.81
N GLY A 110 -0.67 8.08 -10.51
CA GLY A 110 -0.51 8.80 -9.24
C GLY A 110 -1.32 10.10 -9.14
N LEU A 111 -1.63 10.73 -10.27
CA LEU A 111 -2.44 11.96 -10.34
C LEU A 111 -3.96 11.71 -10.41
N GLY A 112 -4.37 10.51 -10.85
CA GLY A 112 -5.77 10.18 -11.14
C GLY A 112 -6.10 10.36 -12.61
#